data_AF-A0A2S5MCL5-F1
#
_entry.id   AF-A0A2S5MCL5-F1
#
_cell.length_a   1.000
_cell.length_b   1.000
_cell.length_c   1.000
_cell.angle_alpha   90.00
_cell.angle_beta   90.00
_cell.angle_gamma   90.00
#
_symmetry.space_group_name_H-M   'P 1'
#
loop_
_entity.id
_entity.type
_entity.pdbx_description
1 polymer ?
#
loop_
_entity_poly.entity_id
_entity_poly.type
_entity_poly.pdbx_seq_one_letter_code
_entity_poly.pdbx_strand_id
1 'polypeptide(L)'
;MKYTKIAVACGLALAAMSAQAAGPTIPAGTKVVFLSGATAPDNFLADIAASMLTSVTAIRSNDAGILHRAYLGKAAAGIPGVAVGTDILFIKRSKGGSVWGVDPVARAQRIETLDLNNCVAAAAPYAWSCGTKGIDPGIAGHETAANTGLVADFGVSDVEPALFQEPYNTENGQPALSSAELGVLSNKPVNQIMMGIVATDAVAATTHISRAQYGAMLAGKLDTWEQVDGTTDPVVVCRRVNGSGTQTSYNWMFTGFPCNTSTGGFADTPPATAENSFGFDGAHAGTAADPFIIDPTAGLTIIENSGSGDVRNCLKAAQTGTDFTVTGSNNQRYKVLFSAVGGASKAIGVLSLDSYNNANAAGSGFTFRHLDGAGTFNGATQTSSAGATGIAPSKANLLAGKYDFVVELSMQARNAAVTNVNGDVVAPITTDSVKNSFYNEFVKRAGSTKYTGNEGVAVAPFPTTVPNAFASLPQYASYATKPAYVSKFSRNGNTCAPLVSFPAL
;
A
#
# COMPACT_ATOMS: atom_id res chain seq x y z
N MET A 1 -34.35 56.35 -22.26
CA MET A 1 -33.47 56.04 -21.11
C MET A 1 -32.52 54.91 -21.50
N LYS A 2 -31.21 55.14 -21.35
CA LYS A 2 -30.11 54.22 -21.74
C LYS A 2 -29.35 53.82 -20.48
N TYR A 3 -29.50 52.58 -20.02
CA TYR A 3 -28.70 52.01 -18.91
C TYR A 3 -28.29 50.55 -19.19
N THR A 4 -27.65 50.29 -20.34
CA THR A 4 -27.20 48.93 -20.70
C THR A 4 -25.73 48.82 -21.09
N LYS A 5 -24.89 49.83 -20.84
CA LYS A 5 -23.47 49.81 -21.27
C LYS A 5 -22.41 49.91 -20.17
N ILE A 6 -22.76 49.87 -18.89
CA ILE A 6 -21.78 49.98 -17.79
C ILE A 6 -21.54 48.65 -17.04
N ALA A 7 -22.44 47.66 -17.12
CA ALA A 7 -22.29 46.40 -16.37
C ALA A 7 -21.36 45.35 -17.02
N VAL A 8 -20.99 45.50 -18.29
CA VAL A 8 -20.16 44.50 -19.01
C VAL A 8 -18.65 44.74 -18.83
N ALA A 9 -18.23 45.94 -18.39
CA ALA A 9 -16.80 46.26 -18.22
C ALA A 9 -16.22 45.81 -16.86
N CYS A 10 -17.05 45.60 -15.82
CA CYS A 10 -16.58 45.13 -14.51
C CYS A 10 -16.52 43.59 -14.38
N GLY A 11 -17.17 42.84 -15.29
CA GLY A 11 -17.08 41.37 -15.33
C GLY A 11 -15.84 40.84 -16.04
N LEU A 12 -15.19 41.65 -16.88
CA LEU A 12 -14.00 41.27 -17.66
C LEU A 12 -12.67 41.62 -16.96
N ALA A 13 -12.70 42.40 -15.88
CA ALA A 13 -11.50 42.75 -15.10
C ALA A 13 -11.22 41.79 -13.92
N LEU A 14 -12.13 40.86 -13.61
CA LEU A 14 -11.96 39.83 -12.56
C LEU A 14 -11.73 38.42 -13.13
N ALA A 15 -11.84 38.23 -14.44
CA ALA A 15 -11.56 36.95 -15.11
C ALA A 15 -10.11 36.85 -15.65
N ALA A 16 -9.33 37.93 -15.52
CA ALA A 16 -7.99 38.02 -16.10
C ALA A 16 -6.96 38.41 -15.03
N MET A 17 -6.89 37.67 -13.91
CA MET A 17 -5.71 37.50 -13.06
C MET A 17 -5.97 36.34 -12.08
N SER A 18 -6.27 35.14 -12.56
CA SER A 18 -5.72 33.98 -11.86
C SER A 18 -4.22 34.03 -12.11
N ALA A 19 -3.52 34.83 -11.29
CA ALA A 19 -2.09 34.66 -11.14
C ALA A 19 -1.89 33.17 -10.87
N GLN A 20 -1.39 32.43 -11.85
CA GLN A 20 -0.90 31.08 -11.63
C GLN A 20 0.15 31.27 -10.56
N ALA A 21 -0.19 30.94 -9.31
CA ALA A 21 0.74 31.02 -8.21
C ALA A 21 1.96 30.22 -8.65
N ALA A 22 3.11 30.87 -8.74
CA ALA A 22 4.34 30.21 -9.17
C ALA A 22 4.51 28.97 -8.31
N GLY A 23 4.61 27.79 -8.94
CA GLY A 23 4.78 26.53 -8.24
C GLY A 23 6.03 26.51 -7.36
N PRO A 24 6.31 25.40 -6.66
CA PRO A 24 7.51 25.29 -5.83
C PRO A 24 8.75 25.65 -6.67
N THR A 25 9.53 26.63 -6.22
CA THR A 25 10.79 26.99 -6.88
C THR A 25 11.79 25.88 -6.64
N ILE A 26 12.15 25.14 -7.69
CA ILE A 26 13.14 24.08 -7.62
C ILE A 26 14.52 24.67 -7.93
N PRO A 27 15.48 24.68 -6.98
CA PRO A 27 16.82 25.19 -7.25
C PRO A 27 17.49 24.49 -8.43
N ALA A 28 18.25 25.23 -9.23
CA ALA A 28 19.03 24.65 -10.31
C ALA A 28 20.02 23.62 -9.76
N GLY A 29 20.14 22.46 -10.42
CA GLY A 29 21.01 21.37 -9.98
C GLY A 29 20.44 20.47 -8.88
N THR A 30 19.18 20.69 -8.45
CA THR A 30 18.48 19.79 -7.52
C THR A 30 18.50 18.36 -8.04
N LYS A 31 18.91 17.41 -7.18
CA LYS A 31 18.89 15.99 -7.50
C LYS A 31 17.50 15.42 -7.24
N VAL A 32 16.87 14.91 -8.27
CA VAL A 32 15.56 14.25 -8.17
C VAL A 32 15.77 12.78 -7.83
N VAL A 33 15.18 12.34 -6.72
CA VAL A 33 15.14 10.94 -6.31
C VAL A 33 13.68 10.49 -6.35
N PHE A 34 13.35 9.53 -7.22
CA PHE A 34 11.97 9.10 -7.43
C PHE A 34 11.74 7.67 -6.92
N LEU A 35 10.85 7.53 -5.94
CA LEU A 35 10.35 6.27 -5.39
C LEU A 35 8.93 5.98 -5.89
N SER A 36 8.65 4.76 -6.33
CA SER A 36 7.29 4.29 -6.65
C SER A 36 6.90 3.07 -5.82
N GLY A 37 5.60 2.82 -5.66
CA GLY A 37 5.09 1.55 -5.13
C GLY A 37 4.14 1.68 -3.95
N ALA A 38 4.20 0.75 -3.00
CA ALA A 38 3.21 0.55 -1.95
C ALA A 38 2.76 1.84 -1.21
N THR A 39 1.46 1.91 -0.89
CA THR A 39 0.84 2.99 -0.11
C THR A 39 0.87 2.75 1.39
N ALA A 40 0.84 1.48 1.83
CA ALA A 40 0.79 1.13 3.24
C ALA A 40 1.91 1.80 4.07
N PRO A 41 3.19 1.77 3.63
CA PRO A 41 4.27 2.39 4.39
C PRO A 41 4.40 3.92 4.19
N ASP A 42 3.48 4.61 3.50
CA ASP A 42 3.69 6.01 3.08
C ASP A 42 4.07 6.97 4.23
N ASN A 43 3.40 6.85 5.39
CA ASN A 43 3.71 7.70 6.55
C ASN A 43 5.12 7.43 7.07
N PHE A 44 5.47 6.15 7.21
CA PHE A 44 6.80 5.73 7.63
C PHE A 44 7.90 6.19 6.65
N LEU A 45 7.63 6.10 5.34
CA LEU A 45 8.57 6.55 4.31
C LEU A 45 8.71 8.08 4.26
N ALA A 46 7.62 8.81 4.54
CA ALA A 46 7.64 10.26 4.70
C ALA A 46 8.54 10.69 5.85
N ASP A 47 8.45 10.01 7.00
CA ASP A 47 9.28 10.31 8.17
C ASP A 47 10.77 10.06 7.87
N ILE A 48 11.10 8.97 7.17
CA ILE A 48 12.48 8.69 6.73
C ILE A 48 12.95 9.79 5.78
N ALA A 49 12.17 10.14 4.75
CA ALA A 49 12.53 11.18 3.80
C ALA A 49 12.76 12.53 4.49
N ALA A 50 11.85 12.92 5.39
CA ALA A 50 11.97 14.14 6.19
C ALA A 50 13.21 14.12 7.10
N SER A 51 13.59 12.96 7.66
CA SER A 51 14.79 12.81 8.48
C SER A 51 16.10 12.91 7.71
N MET A 52 16.06 12.71 6.39
CA MET A 52 17.19 12.81 5.49
C MET A 52 17.35 14.21 4.89
N LEU A 53 16.40 15.11 5.16
CA LEU A 53 16.35 16.45 4.60
C LEU A 53 16.25 17.51 5.69
N THR A 54 16.64 18.73 5.34
CA THR A 54 16.50 19.94 6.15
C THR A 54 15.78 21.00 5.31
N SER A 55 15.12 21.96 5.96
CA SER A 55 14.33 23.01 5.31
C SER A 55 13.30 22.46 4.32
N VAL A 56 12.57 21.43 4.76
CA VAL A 56 11.69 20.64 3.89
C VAL A 56 10.43 21.41 3.51
N THR A 57 10.18 21.50 2.20
CA THR A 57 8.91 21.90 1.61
C THR A 57 8.16 20.65 1.15
N ALA A 58 7.08 20.31 1.84
CA ALA A 58 6.23 19.18 1.49
C ALA A 58 5.22 19.56 0.40
N ILE A 59 5.09 18.69 -0.61
CA ILE A 59 4.25 18.85 -1.80
C ILE A 59 3.37 17.60 -1.92
N ARG A 60 2.12 17.76 -2.37
CA ARG A 60 1.18 16.66 -2.63
C ARG A 60 0.53 16.78 -3.99
N SER A 61 -0.08 15.69 -4.46
CA SER A 61 -1.04 15.75 -5.56
C SER A 61 -2.36 16.41 -5.13
N ASN A 62 -3.18 16.78 -6.13
CA ASN A 62 -4.51 17.39 -5.96
C ASN A 62 -5.64 16.37 -5.82
N ASP A 63 -5.35 15.08 -5.93
CA ASP A 63 -6.33 14.02 -5.72
C ASP A 63 -6.67 13.83 -4.23
N ALA A 64 -7.87 13.31 -3.96
CA ALA A 64 -8.36 13.11 -2.59
C ALA A 64 -7.55 12.06 -1.80
N GLY A 65 -6.88 11.13 -2.49
CA GLY A 65 -6.08 10.07 -1.87
C GLY A 65 -4.64 10.48 -1.56
N ILE A 66 -4.20 11.65 -2.04
CA ILE A 66 -2.80 12.10 -2.01
C ILE A 66 -1.89 10.99 -2.54
N LEU A 67 -2.15 10.56 -3.78
CA LEU A 67 -1.44 9.43 -4.40
C LEU A 67 0.01 9.75 -4.79
N HIS A 68 0.42 11.03 -4.71
CA HIS A 68 1.79 11.46 -4.89
C HIS A 68 2.20 12.45 -3.81
N ARG A 69 3.43 12.31 -3.32
CA ARG A 69 4.04 13.23 -2.35
C ARG A 69 5.44 13.60 -2.83
N ALA A 70 5.89 14.80 -2.51
CA ALA A 70 7.28 15.16 -2.69
C ALA A 70 7.80 16.01 -1.53
N TYR A 71 9.10 15.91 -1.30
CA TYR A 71 9.82 16.61 -0.25
C TYR A 71 11.03 17.27 -0.89
N LEU A 72 10.93 18.59 -1.05
CA LEU A 72 12.02 19.43 -1.54
C LEU A 72 12.80 19.96 -0.34
N GLY A 73 14.11 19.75 -0.30
CA GLY A 73 14.93 20.26 0.79
C GLY A 73 16.41 20.04 0.54
N LYS A 74 17.20 20.21 1.60
CA LYS A 74 18.65 20.03 1.56
C LYS A 74 19.07 18.78 2.31
N ALA A 75 19.99 17.99 1.77
CA ALA A 75 20.51 16.79 2.40
C ALA A 75 21.01 17.08 3.83
N ALA A 76 20.47 16.34 4.79
CA ALA A 76 20.90 16.39 6.18
C ALA A 76 22.25 15.69 6.38
N ALA A 77 22.86 15.87 7.57
CA ALA A 77 24.03 15.11 7.95
C ALA A 77 23.72 13.60 8.09
N GLY A 78 24.74 12.76 7.92
CA GLY A 78 24.61 11.30 8.11
C GLY A 78 24.04 10.55 6.91
N ILE A 79 24.17 11.09 5.69
CA ILE A 79 23.94 10.37 4.43
C ILE A 79 25.31 10.12 3.78
N PRO A 80 25.92 8.94 3.97
CA PRO A 80 27.27 8.66 3.47
C PRO A 80 27.38 8.86 1.95
N GLY A 81 28.29 9.73 1.51
CA GLY A 81 28.51 10.03 0.09
C GLY A 81 27.64 11.14 -0.49
N VAL A 82 26.77 11.76 0.31
CA VAL A 82 26.04 13.00 -0.06
C VAL A 82 26.55 14.15 0.79
N ALA A 83 26.95 15.24 0.15
CA ALA A 83 27.37 16.45 0.86
C ALA A 83 26.17 17.06 1.60
N VAL A 84 26.39 17.48 2.85
CA VAL A 84 25.37 18.23 3.60
C VAL A 84 25.02 19.50 2.82
N GLY A 85 23.74 19.80 2.71
CA GLY A 85 23.27 20.98 1.99
C GLY A 85 22.95 20.75 0.50
N THR A 86 23.24 19.57 -0.07
CA THR A 86 22.85 19.24 -1.46
C THR A 86 21.34 19.35 -1.64
N ASP A 87 20.88 20.08 -2.65
CA ASP A 87 19.46 20.20 -2.96
C ASP A 87 18.91 18.86 -3.50
N ILE A 88 17.90 18.32 -2.81
CA ILE A 88 17.23 17.06 -3.14
C ILE A 88 15.74 17.31 -3.29
N LEU A 89 15.16 16.76 -4.34
CA LEU A 89 13.72 16.58 -4.50
C LEU A 89 13.43 15.09 -4.42
N PHE A 90 12.88 14.65 -3.28
CA PHE A 90 12.40 13.27 -3.13
C PHE A 90 10.94 13.19 -3.54
N ILE A 91 10.61 12.39 -4.55
CA ILE A 91 9.25 12.16 -5.02
C ILE A 91 8.83 10.74 -4.65
N LYS A 92 7.63 10.57 -4.11
CA LYS A 92 6.97 9.28 -3.89
C LYS A 92 5.68 9.23 -4.70
N ARG A 93 5.55 8.23 -5.57
CA ARG A 93 4.28 7.80 -6.15
C ARG A 93 3.74 6.59 -5.39
N SER A 94 2.50 6.65 -4.97
CA SER A 94 1.81 5.57 -4.27
C SER A 94 0.59 5.03 -5.04
N LYS A 95 0.16 5.71 -6.10
CA LYS A 95 -0.88 5.20 -7.02
C LYS A 95 -0.60 3.75 -7.46
N GLY A 96 -1.62 2.90 -7.48
CA GLY A 96 -1.55 1.53 -7.97
C GLY A 96 -0.88 0.50 -7.03
N GLY A 97 -0.22 0.93 -5.95
CA GLY A 97 0.27 0.03 -4.91
C GLY A 97 1.58 -0.69 -5.24
N SER A 98 1.74 -1.89 -4.71
CA SER A 98 3.06 -2.51 -4.48
C SER A 98 3.72 -3.00 -5.77
N VAL A 99 2.93 -3.46 -6.75
CA VAL A 99 3.41 -3.82 -8.10
C VAL A 99 4.08 -2.64 -8.81
N TRP A 100 3.65 -1.40 -8.53
CA TRP A 100 4.26 -0.19 -9.09
C TRP A 100 5.64 0.13 -8.51
N GLY A 101 6.01 -0.50 -7.40
CA GLY A 101 7.39 -0.49 -6.92
C GLY A 101 8.25 -1.53 -7.63
N VAL A 102 7.66 -2.47 -8.37
CA VAL A 102 8.36 -3.61 -8.94
C VAL A 102 8.45 -3.46 -10.45
N ASP A 103 7.31 -3.49 -11.15
CA ASP A 103 7.25 -3.58 -12.60
C ASP A 103 7.86 -2.35 -13.30
N PRO A 104 7.46 -1.11 -12.95
CA PRO A 104 8.05 0.06 -13.58
C PRO A 104 9.53 0.23 -13.27
N VAL A 105 10.00 -0.28 -12.13
CA VAL A 105 11.40 -0.23 -11.76
C VAL A 105 12.19 -1.22 -12.61
N ALA A 106 11.73 -2.47 -12.74
CA ALA A 106 12.39 -3.49 -13.55
C ALA A 106 12.42 -3.11 -15.04
N ARG A 107 11.31 -2.59 -15.56
CA ARG A 107 11.15 -2.21 -16.98
C ARG A 107 11.61 -0.79 -17.30
N ALA A 108 12.08 -0.05 -16.31
CA ALA A 108 12.43 1.37 -16.42
C ALA A 108 11.34 2.23 -17.10
N GLN A 109 10.07 1.92 -16.82
CA GLN A 109 8.93 2.58 -17.46
C GLN A 109 8.81 4.02 -16.97
N ARG A 110 8.43 4.93 -17.90
CA ARG A 110 7.93 6.25 -17.52
C ARG A 110 6.54 6.07 -16.90
N ILE A 111 6.36 6.58 -15.69
CA ILE A 111 5.09 6.52 -14.97
C ILE A 111 4.64 7.93 -14.59
N GLU A 112 3.34 8.07 -14.32
CA GLU A 112 2.75 9.32 -13.88
C GLU A 112 3.53 9.91 -12.68
N THR A 113 3.68 11.23 -12.63
CA THR A 113 4.33 11.91 -11.51
C THR A 113 3.70 13.28 -11.26
N LEU A 114 4.15 13.98 -10.21
CA LEU A 114 3.73 15.36 -9.95
C LEU A 114 4.18 16.30 -11.07
N ASP A 115 3.26 17.15 -11.52
CA ASP A 115 3.59 18.28 -12.38
C ASP A 115 3.87 19.52 -11.53
N LEU A 116 5.16 19.73 -11.23
CA LEU A 116 5.61 20.83 -10.38
C LEU A 116 5.43 22.22 -11.01
N ASN A 117 5.08 22.29 -12.29
CA ASN A 117 4.70 23.54 -12.96
C ASN A 117 3.20 23.85 -12.84
N ASN A 118 2.41 22.88 -12.39
CA ASN A 118 0.97 22.99 -12.23
C ASN A 118 0.60 22.78 -10.76
N CYS A 119 0.94 23.76 -9.93
CA CYS A 119 0.73 23.71 -8.49
C CYS A 119 -0.06 24.93 -7.99
N VAL A 120 -0.79 24.73 -6.90
CA VAL A 120 -1.45 25.78 -6.12
C VAL A 120 -1.03 25.66 -4.66
N ALA A 121 -1.09 26.76 -3.90
CA ALA A 121 -0.82 26.73 -2.47
C ALA A 121 -1.77 25.75 -1.76
N ALA A 122 -1.24 24.99 -0.81
CA ALA A 122 -2.00 24.02 -0.04
C ALA A 122 -2.08 24.40 1.44
N ALA A 123 -3.06 23.82 2.15
CA ALA A 123 -3.10 23.88 3.60
C ALA A 123 -2.03 22.96 4.20
N ALA A 124 -1.52 23.37 5.37
CA ALA A 124 -0.61 22.56 6.18
C ALA A 124 -1.16 21.12 6.37
N PRO A 125 -0.29 20.09 6.37
CA PRO A 125 1.18 20.18 6.43
C PRO A 125 1.87 20.38 5.07
N TYR A 126 1.12 20.51 3.97
CA TYR A 126 1.69 20.68 2.63
C TYR A 126 1.74 22.15 2.24
N ALA A 127 2.83 22.57 1.61
CA ALA A 127 2.95 23.92 1.06
C ALA A 127 2.26 24.03 -0.32
N TRP A 128 2.27 22.94 -1.09
CA TRP A 128 1.76 22.91 -2.46
C TRP A 128 0.92 21.67 -2.76
N SER A 129 -0.11 21.86 -3.58
CA SER A 129 -0.91 20.80 -4.18
C SER A 129 -0.79 20.92 -5.70
N CYS A 130 -0.34 19.87 -6.37
CA CYS A 130 -0.04 19.89 -7.79
C CYS A 130 -0.89 18.90 -8.58
N GLY A 131 -1.10 19.18 -9.86
CA GLY A 131 -1.58 18.20 -10.82
C GLY A 131 -0.54 17.10 -11.07
N THR A 132 -0.90 16.13 -11.91
CA THR A 132 0.00 15.08 -12.37
C THR A 132 0.29 15.22 -13.86
N LYS A 133 1.36 14.58 -14.32
CA LYS A 133 1.74 14.46 -15.73
C LYS A 133 2.31 13.07 -16.04
N GLY A 134 2.33 12.73 -17.32
CA GLY A 134 2.76 11.42 -17.79
C GLY A 134 1.58 10.46 -17.98
N ILE A 135 1.87 9.33 -18.63
CA ILE A 135 0.90 8.29 -18.93
C ILE A 135 1.43 6.99 -18.33
N ASP A 136 0.62 6.37 -17.48
CA ASP A 136 0.93 5.12 -16.81
C ASP A 136 0.90 3.93 -17.81
N PRO A 137 1.79 2.92 -17.68
CA PRO A 137 1.65 1.63 -18.36
C PRO A 137 0.23 1.06 -18.30
N GLY A 138 -0.20 0.43 -19.39
CA GLY A 138 -1.57 -0.07 -19.55
C GLY A 138 -2.59 0.99 -20.00
N ILE A 139 -2.20 2.27 -20.07
CA ILE A 139 -3.00 3.34 -20.67
C ILE A 139 -2.50 3.62 -22.10
N ALA A 140 -3.43 3.85 -23.02
CA ALA A 140 -3.11 4.18 -24.40
C ALA A 140 -2.17 5.39 -24.49
N GLY A 141 -1.06 5.23 -25.22
CA GLY A 141 -0.08 6.29 -25.45
C GLY A 141 1.12 6.26 -24.49
N HIS A 142 1.17 5.33 -23.53
CA HIS A 142 2.28 5.25 -22.57
C HIS A 142 3.64 4.96 -23.24
N GLU A 143 3.64 4.25 -24.37
CA GLU A 143 4.83 3.90 -25.16
C GLU A 143 5.33 5.06 -26.02
N THR A 144 4.53 6.13 -26.17
CA THR A 144 4.91 7.24 -27.05
C THR A 144 6.09 8.03 -26.47
N ALA A 145 6.96 8.53 -27.35
CA ALA A 145 8.08 9.38 -26.95
C ALA A 145 7.63 10.67 -26.22
N ALA A 146 6.39 11.10 -26.47
CA ALA A 146 5.76 12.26 -25.84
C ALA A 146 5.32 12.02 -24.39
N ASN A 147 5.35 10.78 -23.88
CA ASN A 147 5.02 10.50 -22.49
C ASN A 147 5.98 11.25 -21.55
N THR A 148 5.48 12.24 -20.80
CA THR A 148 6.25 13.09 -19.90
C THR A 148 6.37 12.55 -18.48
N GLY A 149 6.08 11.25 -18.26
CA GLY A 149 6.27 10.57 -17.00
C GLY A 149 7.74 10.50 -16.57
N LEU A 150 7.99 10.17 -15.31
CA LEU A 150 9.34 9.95 -14.79
C LEU A 150 9.61 8.46 -14.63
N VAL A 151 10.88 8.06 -14.76
CA VAL A 151 11.33 6.70 -14.44
C VAL A 151 11.73 6.64 -12.97
N ALA A 152 11.13 5.74 -12.21
CA ALA A 152 11.46 5.56 -10.80
C ALA A 152 12.91 5.09 -10.63
N ASP A 153 13.65 5.70 -9.70
CA ASP A 153 15.02 5.33 -9.37
C ASP A 153 15.07 4.02 -8.57
N PHE A 154 14.10 3.84 -7.67
CA PHE A 154 13.88 2.63 -6.91
C PHE A 154 12.41 2.49 -6.52
N GLY A 155 12.04 1.32 -6.01
CA GLY A 155 10.68 0.98 -5.66
C GLY A 155 10.55 0.44 -4.26
N VAL A 156 9.32 0.45 -3.75
CA VAL A 156 8.94 -0.15 -2.47
C VAL A 156 7.71 -1.04 -2.65
N SER A 157 7.72 -2.21 -2.04
CA SER A 157 6.62 -3.16 -2.09
C SER A 157 6.40 -3.81 -0.73
N ASP A 158 5.15 -4.10 -0.36
CA ASP A 158 4.84 -4.80 0.90
C ASP A 158 5.40 -6.24 0.91
N VAL A 159 5.65 -6.78 -0.28
CA VAL A 159 6.15 -8.13 -0.55
C VAL A 159 7.24 -8.08 -1.60
N GLU A 160 8.10 -9.10 -1.68
CA GLU A 160 9.16 -9.13 -2.67
C GLU A 160 8.65 -9.20 -4.13
N PRO A 161 9.46 -8.73 -5.11
CA PRO A 161 9.13 -8.77 -6.53
C PRO A 161 8.64 -10.11 -7.07
N ALA A 162 9.19 -11.22 -6.57
CA ALA A 162 8.90 -12.55 -7.08
C ALA A 162 7.44 -12.98 -6.88
N LEU A 163 6.70 -12.37 -5.95
CA LEU A 163 5.30 -12.74 -5.73
C LEU A 163 4.32 -12.12 -6.74
N PHE A 164 4.73 -11.14 -7.55
CA PHE A 164 3.88 -10.52 -8.57
C PHE A 164 3.82 -11.40 -9.83
N GLN A 165 3.08 -12.51 -9.72
CA GLN A 165 2.90 -13.50 -10.79
C GLN A 165 1.47 -13.50 -11.33
N GLU A 166 1.34 -13.90 -12.58
CA GLU A 166 0.05 -14.14 -13.23
C GLU A 166 -0.59 -15.44 -12.72
N PRO A 167 -1.93 -15.47 -12.61
CA PRO A 167 -2.87 -14.43 -13.03
C PRO A 167 -3.36 -13.49 -11.90
N TYR A 168 -2.98 -13.74 -10.64
CA TYR A 168 -3.69 -13.14 -9.49
C TYR A 168 -2.95 -11.99 -8.80
N ASN A 169 -1.65 -11.85 -8.99
CA ASN A 169 -0.84 -10.86 -8.27
C ASN A 169 -0.33 -9.72 -9.17
N THR A 170 -0.56 -9.75 -10.48
CA THR A 170 -0.14 -8.66 -11.38
C THR A 170 -1.12 -7.49 -11.39
N GLU A 171 -0.69 -6.35 -11.93
CA GLU A 171 -1.63 -5.29 -12.27
C GLU A 171 -2.58 -5.73 -13.41
N ASN A 172 -3.83 -5.26 -13.36
CA ASN A 172 -4.82 -5.61 -14.38
C ASN A 172 -4.34 -5.22 -15.79
N GLY A 173 -4.25 -6.20 -16.69
CA GLY A 173 -3.82 -6.00 -18.07
C GLY A 173 -2.32 -5.80 -18.26
N GLN A 174 -1.48 -6.06 -17.24
CA GLN A 174 -0.02 -6.09 -17.38
C GLN A 174 0.52 -7.50 -17.12
N PRO A 175 1.45 -8.00 -17.97
CA PRO A 175 2.04 -9.31 -17.77
C PRO A 175 3.00 -9.30 -16.58
N ALA A 176 3.15 -10.44 -15.92
CA ALA A 176 4.17 -10.62 -14.89
C ALA A 176 5.58 -10.36 -15.44
N LEU A 177 6.50 -9.98 -14.56
CA LEU A 177 7.90 -9.89 -14.93
C LEU A 177 8.46 -11.28 -15.25
N SER A 178 9.15 -11.38 -16.38
CA SER A 178 9.99 -12.53 -16.70
C SER A 178 11.15 -12.68 -15.71
N SER A 179 11.74 -13.87 -15.63
CA SER A 179 12.94 -14.09 -14.80
C SER A 179 14.10 -13.17 -15.17
N ALA A 180 14.22 -12.77 -16.45
CA ALA A 180 15.24 -11.84 -16.90
C ALA A 180 14.98 -10.41 -16.38
N GLU A 181 13.73 -9.95 -16.44
CA GLU A 181 13.34 -8.65 -15.86
C GLU A 181 13.49 -8.64 -14.33
N LEU A 182 13.12 -9.72 -13.65
CA LEU A 182 13.36 -9.85 -12.20
C LEU A 182 14.87 -9.81 -11.88
N GLY A 183 15.70 -10.41 -12.73
CA GLY A 183 17.16 -10.43 -12.57
C GLY A 183 17.81 -9.04 -12.63
N VAL A 184 17.16 -8.04 -13.24
CA VAL A 184 17.67 -6.66 -13.26
C VAL A 184 17.46 -5.91 -11.94
N LEU A 185 16.73 -6.49 -10.98
CA LEU A 185 16.48 -5.87 -9.69
C LEU A 185 17.47 -6.35 -8.63
N SER A 186 18.05 -5.42 -7.88
CA SER A 186 18.57 -5.70 -6.55
C SER A 186 17.45 -5.55 -5.53
N ASN A 187 16.91 -6.66 -5.05
CA ASN A 187 15.87 -6.69 -4.03
C ASN A 187 16.49 -6.65 -2.61
N LYS A 188 16.02 -5.73 -1.76
CA LYS A 188 16.45 -5.61 -0.36
C LYS A 188 15.23 -5.71 0.57
N PRO A 189 15.02 -6.83 1.28
CA PRO A 189 14.03 -6.88 2.36
C PRO A 189 14.51 -5.94 3.48
N VAL A 190 13.64 -5.03 3.93
CA VAL A 190 14.02 -3.97 4.90
C VAL A 190 13.47 -4.23 6.29
N ASN A 191 12.22 -4.63 6.41
CA ASN A 191 11.60 -4.96 7.69
C ASN A 191 10.52 -6.03 7.50
N GLN A 192 10.07 -6.61 8.62
CA GLN A 192 8.89 -7.47 8.65
C GLN A 192 7.67 -6.66 9.03
N ILE A 193 6.59 -6.84 8.30
CA ILE A 193 5.27 -6.30 8.63
C ILE A 193 4.29 -7.45 8.85
N MET A 194 3.56 -7.41 9.96
CA MET A 194 2.48 -8.36 10.18
C MET A 194 1.29 -8.01 9.29
N MET A 195 0.79 -9.00 8.57
CA MET A 195 -0.53 -8.95 7.94
C MET A 195 -1.54 -9.58 8.88
N GLY A 196 -2.76 -9.07 8.90
CA GLY A 196 -3.80 -9.52 9.79
C GLY A 196 -5.10 -9.78 9.04
N ILE A 197 -5.82 -10.78 9.50
CA ILE A 197 -7.22 -10.94 9.15
C ILE A 197 -8.05 -9.99 10.03
N VAL A 198 -9.04 -9.34 9.43
CA VAL A 198 -9.98 -8.46 10.13
C VAL A 198 -11.40 -8.90 9.85
N ALA A 199 -12.29 -8.66 10.82
CA ALA A 199 -13.71 -8.90 10.67
C ALA A 199 -14.49 -7.74 11.29
N THR A 200 -15.69 -7.46 10.76
CA THR A 200 -16.61 -6.49 11.35
C THR A 200 -17.07 -6.94 12.73
N ASP A 201 -17.54 -5.99 13.54
CA ASP A 201 -18.02 -6.26 14.90
C ASP A 201 -19.31 -7.11 14.93
N ALA A 202 -19.98 -7.25 13.78
CA ALA A 202 -21.05 -8.24 13.55
C ALA A 202 -20.56 -9.70 13.69
N VAL A 203 -19.26 -9.96 13.55
CA VAL A 203 -18.66 -11.27 13.80
C VAL A 203 -18.22 -11.35 15.26
N ALA A 204 -18.93 -12.14 16.07
CA ALA A 204 -18.67 -12.26 17.50
C ALA A 204 -17.19 -12.60 17.79
N ALA A 205 -16.63 -12.03 18.86
CA ALA A 205 -15.25 -12.31 19.27
C ALA A 205 -15.02 -13.81 19.58
N THR A 206 -16.05 -14.53 19.99
CA THR A 206 -16.00 -15.97 20.27
C THR A 206 -15.97 -16.85 19.01
N THR A 207 -16.24 -16.28 17.82
CA THR A 207 -16.20 -17.03 16.56
C THR A 207 -14.77 -17.45 16.25
N HIS A 208 -14.55 -18.76 16.18
CA HIS A 208 -13.32 -19.37 15.69
C HIS A 208 -13.29 -19.31 14.17
N ILE A 209 -12.19 -18.81 13.61
CA ILE A 209 -11.99 -18.76 12.16
C ILE A 209 -10.67 -19.45 11.85
N SER A 210 -10.75 -20.64 11.26
CA SER A 210 -9.57 -21.36 10.78
C SER A 210 -9.00 -20.70 9.53
N ARG A 211 -7.71 -20.98 9.25
CA ARG A 211 -7.07 -20.51 8.01
C ARG A 211 -7.80 -21.01 6.76
N ALA A 212 -8.26 -22.26 6.79
CA ALA A 212 -8.95 -22.87 5.67
C ALA A 212 -10.32 -22.23 5.41
N GLN A 213 -11.09 -21.96 6.46
CA GLN A 213 -12.36 -21.22 6.33
C GLN A 213 -12.12 -19.81 5.80
N TYR A 214 -11.11 -19.11 6.32
CA TYR A 214 -10.79 -17.76 5.87
C TYR A 214 -10.38 -17.72 4.38
N GLY A 215 -9.49 -18.63 3.97
CA GLY A 215 -9.10 -18.78 2.56
C GLY A 215 -10.29 -19.14 1.67
N ALA A 216 -11.18 -20.02 2.13
CA ALA A 216 -12.37 -20.40 1.39
C ALA A 216 -13.36 -19.23 1.22
N MET A 217 -13.51 -18.34 2.21
CA MET A 217 -14.29 -17.10 2.06
C MET A 217 -13.66 -16.17 1.01
N LEU A 218 -12.34 -15.95 1.07
CA LEU A 218 -11.61 -15.12 0.10
C LEU A 218 -11.70 -15.66 -1.34
N ALA A 219 -11.80 -16.99 -1.47
CA ALA A 219 -11.96 -17.69 -2.74
C ALA A 219 -13.42 -17.87 -3.19
N GLY A 220 -14.40 -17.34 -2.44
CA GLY A 220 -15.82 -17.49 -2.75
C GLY A 220 -16.33 -18.93 -2.68
N LYS A 221 -15.65 -19.81 -1.91
CA LYS A 221 -16.06 -21.20 -1.66
C LYS A 221 -16.93 -21.35 -0.41
N LEU A 222 -16.87 -20.37 0.49
CA LEU A 222 -17.84 -20.15 1.56
C LEU A 222 -18.58 -18.85 1.28
N ASP A 223 -19.85 -18.97 0.95
CA ASP A 223 -20.77 -17.86 0.65
C ASP A 223 -21.62 -17.43 1.85
N THR A 224 -21.69 -18.27 2.88
CA THR A 224 -22.39 -18.00 4.15
C THR A 224 -21.51 -18.36 5.35
N TRP A 225 -21.90 -17.87 6.52
CA TRP A 225 -21.24 -18.15 7.80
C TRP A 225 -21.61 -19.51 8.41
N GLU A 226 -22.40 -20.34 7.72
CA GLU A 226 -22.98 -21.57 8.27
C GLU A 226 -21.88 -22.56 8.69
N GLN A 227 -20.84 -22.68 7.88
CA GLN A 227 -19.68 -23.55 8.16
C GLN A 227 -18.69 -22.96 9.16
N VAL A 228 -18.95 -21.78 9.72
CA VAL A 228 -18.08 -21.10 10.68
C VAL A 228 -18.75 -20.90 12.03
N ASP A 229 -19.97 -20.37 12.06
CA ASP A 229 -20.73 -20.12 13.29
C ASP A 229 -22.18 -20.65 13.27
N GLY A 230 -22.58 -21.34 12.20
CA GLY A 230 -23.92 -21.94 12.06
C GLY A 230 -25.00 -20.98 11.58
N THR A 231 -24.68 -19.71 11.29
CA THR A 231 -25.65 -18.74 10.75
C THR A 231 -25.68 -18.71 9.23
N THR A 232 -26.84 -18.47 8.64
CA THR A 232 -26.99 -18.33 7.18
C THR A 232 -26.66 -16.92 6.68
N ASP A 233 -26.01 -16.09 7.50
CA ASP A 233 -25.62 -14.73 7.12
C ASP A 233 -24.69 -14.80 5.89
N PRO A 234 -24.87 -13.94 4.88
CA PRO A 234 -23.95 -13.88 3.75
C PRO A 234 -22.54 -13.45 4.15
N VAL A 235 -21.54 -14.01 3.48
CA VAL A 235 -20.15 -13.56 3.58
C VAL A 235 -19.95 -12.32 2.73
N VAL A 236 -19.42 -11.26 3.35
CA VAL A 236 -18.95 -10.06 2.65
C VAL A 236 -17.42 -10.02 2.71
N VAL A 237 -16.76 -9.85 1.58
CA VAL A 237 -15.29 -9.76 1.48
C VAL A 237 -14.87 -8.39 1.00
N CYS A 238 -14.22 -7.62 1.88
CA CYS A 238 -13.53 -6.38 1.56
C CYS A 238 -12.05 -6.70 1.28
N ARG A 239 -11.67 -6.92 0.01
CA ARG A 239 -10.30 -7.24 -0.40
C ARG A 239 -9.66 -6.10 -1.19
N ARG A 240 -8.34 -6.16 -1.36
CA ARG A 240 -7.62 -5.27 -2.29
C ARG A 240 -7.71 -5.81 -3.72
N VAL A 241 -7.56 -4.91 -4.69
CA VAL A 241 -7.46 -5.24 -6.12
C VAL A 241 -6.13 -5.90 -6.48
N ASN A 242 -6.11 -6.60 -7.63
CA ASN A 242 -4.93 -7.12 -8.34
C ASN A 242 -3.80 -6.09 -8.43
N GLY A 243 -2.55 -6.51 -8.13
CA GLY A 243 -1.37 -5.65 -8.04
C GLY A 243 -1.07 -5.10 -6.63
N SER A 244 -1.93 -5.36 -5.65
CA SER A 244 -1.72 -4.97 -4.26
C SER A 244 -0.82 -5.96 -3.51
N GLY A 245 0.22 -5.47 -2.83
CA GLY A 245 1.06 -6.32 -1.98
C GLY A 245 0.30 -6.97 -0.81
N THR A 246 -0.70 -6.27 -0.25
CA THR A 246 -1.64 -6.86 0.72
C THR A 246 -2.40 -8.05 0.13
N GLN A 247 -2.86 -7.93 -1.11
CA GLN A 247 -3.51 -9.05 -1.78
C GLN A 247 -2.55 -10.20 -2.04
N THR A 248 -1.42 -9.89 -2.65
CA THR A 248 -0.35 -10.84 -2.92
C THR A 248 0.04 -11.63 -1.66
N SER A 249 0.09 -10.95 -0.50
CA SER A 249 0.38 -11.60 0.79
C SER A 249 -0.69 -12.61 1.21
N TYR A 250 -1.98 -12.31 1.01
CA TYR A 250 -3.03 -13.24 1.41
C TYR A 250 -3.19 -14.38 0.40
N ASN A 251 -2.95 -14.13 -0.90
CA ASN A 251 -2.88 -15.19 -1.91
C ASN A 251 -1.79 -16.18 -1.53
N TRP A 252 -0.60 -15.69 -1.18
CA TRP A 252 0.44 -16.57 -0.65
C TRP A 252 0.00 -17.35 0.59
N MET A 253 -0.55 -16.64 1.60
CA MET A 253 -0.87 -17.25 2.89
C MET A 253 -2.04 -18.24 2.86
N PHE A 254 -3.08 -17.96 2.09
CA PHE A 254 -4.36 -18.69 2.14
C PHE A 254 -4.69 -19.45 0.87
N THR A 255 -4.07 -19.12 -0.27
CA THR A 255 -4.30 -19.83 -1.54
C THR A 255 -3.06 -20.56 -2.04
N GLY A 256 -1.91 -20.35 -1.41
CA GLY A 256 -0.62 -20.94 -1.82
C GLY A 256 -0.01 -20.30 -3.07
N PHE A 257 -0.66 -19.31 -3.68
CA PHE A 257 -0.20 -18.68 -4.92
C PHE A 257 0.79 -17.52 -4.66
N PRO A 258 1.91 -17.41 -5.39
CA PRO A 258 2.38 -18.28 -6.47
C PRO A 258 3.29 -19.43 -5.98
N CYS A 259 3.46 -19.56 -4.67
CA CYS A 259 4.44 -20.44 -4.03
C CYS A 259 4.04 -21.93 -3.97
N ASN A 260 3.22 -22.43 -4.90
CA ASN A 260 2.39 -23.66 -4.82
C ASN A 260 3.14 -25.01 -4.67
N THR A 261 4.31 -25.04 -4.03
CA THR A 261 5.02 -26.25 -3.61
C THR A 261 5.51 -26.22 -2.16
N SER A 262 5.38 -25.12 -1.40
CA SER A 262 6.10 -24.99 -0.11
C SER A 262 5.28 -24.72 1.16
N THR A 263 3.96 -24.49 1.10
CA THR A 263 3.19 -24.11 2.30
C THR A 263 1.80 -24.76 2.40
N GLY A 264 1.72 -25.96 3.00
CA GLY A 264 0.56 -26.33 3.83
C GLY A 264 -0.76 -26.72 3.15
N GLY A 265 -0.76 -27.22 1.91
CA GLY A 265 -1.89 -28.00 1.39
C GLY A 265 -3.07 -27.22 0.80
N PHE A 266 -2.94 -25.92 0.56
CA PHE A 266 -3.91 -25.17 -0.25
C PHE A 266 -3.55 -25.32 -1.72
N ALA A 267 -4.46 -25.91 -2.51
CA ALA A 267 -4.37 -25.86 -3.96
C ALA A 267 -4.50 -24.40 -4.41
N ASP A 268 -3.82 -24.03 -5.51
CA ASP A 268 -3.95 -22.74 -6.21
C ASP A 268 -5.42 -22.41 -6.45
N THR A 269 -6.02 -21.73 -5.46
CA THR A 269 -7.44 -21.44 -5.44
C THR A 269 -7.58 -19.98 -5.85
N PRO A 270 -8.19 -19.70 -7.02
CA PRO A 270 -8.36 -18.33 -7.49
C PRO A 270 -9.10 -17.51 -6.44
N PRO A 271 -8.60 -16.32 -6.06
CA PRO A 271 -9.31 -15.47 -5.12
C PRO A 271 -10.50 -14.83 -5.85
N ALA A 272 -11.70 -14.84 -5.27
CA ALA A 272 -12.91 -14.37 -5.93
C ALA A 272 -12.85 -12.87 -6.25
N THR A 273 -13.39 -12.45 -7.40
CA THR A 273 -13.44 -11.07 -7.88
C THR A 273 -14.81 -10.44 -7.64
N ALA A 274 -14.95 -9.13 -7.85
CA ALA A 274 -16.24 -8.44 -7.68
C ALA A 274 -17.37 -9.06 -8.52
N GLU A 275 -17.04 -9.52 -9.74
CA GLU A 275 -17.97 -10.19 -10.66
C GLU A 275 -18.46 -11.56 -10.17
N ASN A 276 -17.81 -12.14 -9.16
CA ASN A 276 -18.28 -13.37 -8.51
C ASN A 276 -19.35 -13.10 -7.43
N SER A 277 -19.68 -11.84 -7.15
CA SER A 277 -20.75 -11.49 -6.20
C SER A 277 -22.12 -11.89 -6.77
N PHE A 278 -22.99 -12.47 -5.94
CA PHE A 278 -24.31 -12.92 -6.39
C PHE A 278 -25.22 -11.76 -6.81
N GLY A 279 -25.06 -10.59 -6.18
CA GLY A 279 -25.81 -9.38 -6.51
C GLY A 279 -25.13 -8.44 -7.50
N PHE A 280 -24.14 -8.90 -8.27
CA PHE A 280 -23.47 -8.08 -9.27
C PHE A 280 -24.38 -7.78 -10.46
N ASP A 281 -24.65 -6.50 -10.70
CA ASP A 281 -25.40 -6.02 -11.87
C ASP A 281 -24.45 -5.40 -12.91
N GLY A 282 -24.16 -6.18 -13.95
CA GLY A 282 -23.31 -5.78 -15.08
C GLY A 282 -24.01 -4.90 -16.13
N ALA A 283 -25.28 -4.50 -15.94
CA ALA A 283 -26.00 -3.66 -16.89
C ALA A 283 -25.56 -2.18 -16.89
N HIS A 284 -24.81 -1.76 -15.87
CA HIS A 284 -24.31 -0.40 -15.68
C HIS A 284 -23.03 -0.11 -16.48
N ALA A 285 -22.69 1.17 -16.66
CA ALA A 285 -21.50 1.57 -17.42
C ALA A 285 -20.19 1.55 -16.62
N GLY A 286 -20.24 1.36 -15.30
CA GLY A 286 -19.06 1.40 -14.44
C GLY A 286 -18.40 2.77 -14.32
N THR A 287 -19.16 3.85 -14.53
CA THR A 287 -18.65 5.24 -14.46
C THR A 287 -19.02 5.89 -13.13
N ALA A 288 -18.47 7.08 -12.84
CA ALA A 288 -18.85 7.81 -11.62
C ALA A 288 -20.33 8.22 -11.58
N ALA A 289 -20.95 8.45 -12.75
CA ALA A 289 -22.37 8.78 -12.86
C ALA A 289 -23.28 7.54 -12.89
N ASP A 290 -22.74 6.40 -13.31
CA ASP A 290 -23.45 5.13 -13.47
C ASP A 290 -22.55 3.96 -13.06
N PRO A 291 -22.35 3.75 -11.74
CA PRO A 291 -21.48 2.70 -11.22
C PRO A 291 -22.13 1.32 -11.35
N PHE A 292 -21.33 0.26 -11.47
CA PHE A 292 -21.83 -1.11 -11.27
C PHE A 292 -22.41 -1.27 -9.89
N ILE A 293 -23.54 -1.97 -9.80
CA ILE A 293 -24.24 -2.20 -8.54
C ILE A 293 -23.90 -3.59 -8.01
N ILE A 294 -23.66 -3.68 -6.70
CA ILE A 294 -23.55 -4.95 -5.98
C ILE A 294 -24.55 -4.93 -4.83
N ASP A 295 -25.55 -5.81 -4.87
CA ASP A 295 -26.54 -5.97 -3.81
C ASP A 295 -26.16 -7.13 -2.85
N PRO A 296 -25.76 -6.82 -1.59
CA PRO A 296 -25.36 -7.87 -0.66
C PRO A 296 -26.50 -8.76 -0.16
N THR A 297 -27.77 -8.39 -0.40
CA THR A 297 -28.92 -9.23 -0.02
C THR A 297 -29.02 -10.50 -0.86
N ALA A 298 -28.38 -10.51 -2.03
CA ALA A 298 -28.34 -11.66 -2.93
C ALA A 298 -27.41 -12.79 -2.47
N GLY A 299 -26.53 -12.57 -1.47
CA GLY A 299 -25.62 -13.58 -0.94
C GLY A 299 -24.16 -13.12 -0.94
N LEU A 300 -23.23 -14.02 -1.31
CA LEU A 300 -21.80 -13.74 -1.34
C LEU A 300 -21.52 -12.40 -2.04
N THR A 301 -20.76 -11.56 -1.36
CA THR A 301 -20.41 -10.21 -1.84
C THR A 301 -18.91 -10.02 -1.78
N ILE A 302 -18.29 -9.77 -2.93
CA ILE A 302 -16.86 -9.50 -3.06
C ILE A 302 -16.66 -8.05 -3.50
N ILE A 303 -15.80 -7.33 -2.80
CA ILE A 303 -15.54 -5.91 -3.04
C ILE A 303 -14.03 -5.71 -3.20
N GLU A 304 -13.63 -5.24 -4.37
CA GLU A 304 -12.23 -5.00 -4.70
C GLU A 304 -11.87 -3.54 -4.53
N ASN A 305 -10.98 -3.29 -3.56
CA ASN A 305 -10.64 -1.96 -3.06
C ASN A 305 -9.28 -1.50 -3.57
N SER A 306 -9.20 -0.27 -4.09
CA SER A 306 -7.96 0.31 -4.61
C SER A 306 -6.89 0.48 -3.52
N GLY A 307 -7.26 0.92 -2.32
CA GLY A 307 -6.35 1.11 -1.18
C GLY A 307 -6.73 0.35 0.08
N SER A 308 -5.79 0.20 1.03
CA SER A 308 -6.11 -0.31 2.38
C SER A 308 -7.08 0.62 3.13
N GLY A 309 -7.07 1.93 2.80
CA GLY A 309 -8.08 2.88 3.27
C GLY A 309 -9.49 2.51 2.80
N ASP A 310 -9.63 2.12 1.53
CA ASP A 310 -10.91 1.70 0.96
C ASP A 310 -11.40 0.39 1.59
N VAL A 311 -10.50 -0.58 1.86
CA VAL A 311 -10.85 -1.80 2.61
C VAL A 311 -11.42 -1.45 3.99
N ARG A 312 -10.80 -0.53 4.73
CA ARG A 312 -11.32 -0.07 6.03
C ARG A 312 -12.68 0.61 5.90
N ASN A 313 -12.86 1.44 4.88
CA ASN A 313 -14.13 2.11 4.63
C ASN A 313 -15.23 1.12 4.23
N CYS A 314 -14.90 0.09 3.44
CA CYS A 314 -15.77 -1.02 3.10
C CYS A 314 -16.24 -1.78 4.34
N LEU A 315 -15.31 -2.15 5.23
CA LEU A 315 -15.64 -2.84 6.50
C LEU A 315 -16.52 -1.98 7.39
N LYS A 316 -16.22 -0.68 7.50
CA LYS A 316 -17.03 0.27 8.26
C LYS A 316 -18.44 0.43 7.67
N ALA A 317 -18.53 0.53 6.35
CA ALA A 317 -19.80 0.66 5.63
C ALA A 317 -20.67 -0.60 5.81
N ALA A 318 -20.06 -1.78 5.72
CA ALA A 318 -20.70 -3.06 6.01
C ALA A 318 -21.20 -3.14 7.46
N GLN A 319 -20.40 -2.71 8.44
CA GLN A 319 -20.80 -2.69 9.85
C GLN A 319 -21.95 -1.71 10.12
N THR A 320 -22.00 -0.59 9.42
CA THR A 320 -22.98 0.48 9.66
C THR A 320 -24.21 0.42 8.76
N GLY A 321 -24.23 -0.49 7.78
CA GLY A 321 -25.32 -0.60 6.80
C GLY A 321 -25.39 0.59 5.86
N THR A 322 -24.28 1.27 5.57
CA THR A 322 -24.26 2.44 4.69
C THR A 322 -23.72 2.07 3.31
N ASP A 323 -24.34 2.55 2.23
CA ASP A 323 -23.85 2.34 0.88
C ASP A 323 -22.38 2.76 0.72
N PHE A 324 -21.63 1.99 -0.07
CA PHE A 324 -20.20 2.20 -0.28
C PHE A 324 -19.88 2.30 -1.76
N THR A 325 -19.12 3.32 -2.16
CA THR A 325 -18.65 3.48 -3.54
C THR A 325 -17.14 3.39 -3.60
N VAL A 326 -16.63 2.61 -4.56
CA VAL A 326 -15.19 2.38 -4.75
C VAL A 326 -14.82 2.36 -6.22
N THR A 327 -13.56 2.68 -6.52
CA THR A 327 -12.97 2.46 -7.85
C THR A 327 -12.18 1.14 -7.81
N GLY A 328 -12.46 0.22 -8.72
CA GLY A 328 -11.70 -1.03 -8.88
C GLY A 328 -10.41 -0.83 -9.69
N SER A 329 -9.61 -1.89 -9.85
CA SER A 329 -8.34 -1.87 -10.60
C SER A 329 -8.50 -1.56 -12.08
N ASN A 330 -9.68 -1.81 -12.64
CA ASN A 330 -10.01 -1.52 -14.03
C ASN A 330 -10.50 -0.08 -14.25
N ASN A 331 -10.29 0.81 -13.27
CA ASN A 331 -10.80 2.19 -13.24
C ASN A 331 -12.34 2.30 -13.32
N GLN A 332 -13.07 1.20 -13.17
CA GLN A 332 -14.53 1.22 -13.10
C GLN A 332 -15.00 1.52 -11.66
N ARG A 333 -16.19 2.09 -11.57
CA ARG A 333 -16.84 2.44 -10.31
C ARG A 333 -17.86 1.39 -9.92
N TYR A 334 -17.84 1.02 -8.65
CA TYR A 334 -18.76 0.08 -8.03
C TYR A 334 -19.48 0.78 -6.88
N LYS A 335 -20.78 0.50 -6.73
CA LYS A 335 -21.59 0.90 -5.58
C LYS A 335 -22.20 -0.34 -4.93
N VAL A 336 -21.90 -0.52 -3.66
CA VAL A 336 -22.39 -1.64 -2.84
C VAL A 336 -23.54 -1.14 -1.97
N LEU A 337 -24.68 -1.83 -2.02
CA LEU A 337 -25.92 -1.41 -1.38
C LEU A 337 -26.08 -2.01 0.04
N PHE A 338 -25.15 -1.73 0.94
CA PHE A 338 -25.27 -2.22 2.33
C PHE A 338 -26.54 -1.75 3.04
N SER A 339 -27.13 -0.62 2.62
CA SER A 339 -28.40 -0.14 3.16
C SER A 339 -29.57 -1.09 2.87
N ALA A 340 -29.49 -1.90 1.81
CA ALA A 340 -30.51 -2.89 1.47
C ALA A 340 -30.54 -4.08 2.43
N VAL A 341 -29.42 -4.38 3.13
CA VAL A 341 -29.33 -5.47 4.11
C VAL A 341 -30.16 -5.18 5.37
N GLY A 342 -30.35 -3.90 5.70
CA GLY A 342 -31.11 -3.48 6.88
C GLY A 342 -30.39 -3.65 8.22
N GLY A 343 -29.07 -3.90 8.21
CA GLY A 343 -28.26 -4.08 9.42
C GLY A 343 -26.76 -4.23 9.13
N ALA A 344 -26.00 -4.57 10.17
CA ALA A 344 -24.56 -4.82 10.05
C ALA A 344 -24.30 -6.14 9.30
N SER A 345 -23.45 -6.11 8.28
CA SER A 345 -23.00 -7.31 7.57
C SER A 345 -21.79 -7.95 8.26
N LYS A 346 -21.72 -9.28 8.25
CA LYS A 346 -20.52 -10.03 8.66
C LYS A 346 -19.49 -10.01 7.53
N ALA A 347 -18.62 -9.00 7.57
CA ALA A 347 -17.61 -8.78 6.55
C ALA A 347 -16.20 -9.12 7.06
N ILE A 348 -15.37 -9.64 6.18
CA ILE A 348 -13.95 -9.93 6.42
C ILE A 348 -13.04 -9.12 5.48
N GLY A 349 -11.77 -8.98 5.84
CA GLY A 349 -10.77 -8.34 5.01
C GLY A 349 -9.35 -8.61 5.48
N VAL A 350 -8.36 -8.31 4.64
CA VAL A 350 -6.95 -8.40 5.03
C VAL A 350 -6.36 -7.00 5.09
N LEU A 351 -5.71 -6.69 6.20
CA LEU A 351 -5.01 -5.43 6.41
C LEU A 351 -3.64 -5.71 6.99
N SER A 352 -2.66 -4.88 6.63
CA SER A 352 -1.41 -4.78 7.39
C SER A 352 -1.69 -4.26 8.80
N LEU A 353 -0.96 -4.75 9.79
CA LEU A 353 -1.15 -4.34 11.18
C LEU A 353 -0.77 -2.87 11.41
N ASP A 354 -0.03 -2.24 10.49
CA ASP A 354 0.22 -0.79 10.49
C ASP A 354 -1.07 0.06 10.44
N SER A 355 -2.22 -0.57 10.20
CA SER A 355 -3.55 0.03 10.26
C SER A 355 -4.21 -0.09 11.64
N TYR A 356 -3.52 -0.58 12.67
CA TYR A 356 -4.13 -0.84 13.98
C TYR A 356 -4.67 0.42 14.67
N ASN A 357 -4.13 1.60 14.40
CA ASN A 357 -4.68 2.85 14.93
C ASN A 357 -6.08 3.14 14.35
N ASN A 358 -6.38 2.65 13.15
CA ASN A 358 -7.71 2.77 12.54
C ASN A 358 -8.65 1.65 12.99
N ALA A 359 -8.16 0.42 13.11
CA ALA A 359 -8.98 -0.71 13.56
C ALA A 359 -9.49 -0.51 15.00
N ASN A 360 -8.69 0.09 15.87
CA ASN A 360 -9.07 0.34 17.27
C ASN A 360 -9.70 1.73 17.51
N ALA A 361 -9.91 2.53 16.46
CA ALA A 361 -10.57 3.81 16.61
C ALA A 361 -12.04 3.61 16.97
N ALA A 362 -12.58 4.41 17.89
CA ALA A 362 -14.00 4.36 18.21
C ALA A 362 -14.85 4.54 16.93
N GLY A 363 -15.79 3.61 16.70
CA GLY A 363 -16.62 3.61 15.49
C GLY A 363 -15.91 3.15 14.21
N SER A 364 -14.78 2.45 14.32
CA SER A 364 -14.16 1.74 13.18
C SER A 364 -15.07 0.63 12.64
N GLY A 365 -15.73 -0.10 13.53
CA GLY A 365 -16.69 -1.15 13.20
C GLY A 365 -16.07 -2.50 12.82
N PHE A 366 -14.77 -2.68 13.02
CA PHE A 366 -14.05 -3.92 12.72
C PHE A 366 -12.81 -4.07 13.61
N THR A 367 -12.34 -5.30 13.78
CA THR A 367 -11.17 -5.63 14.61
C THR A 367 -10.25 -6.64 13.94
N PHE A 368 -8.96 -6.60 14.29
CA PHE A 368 -8.03 -7.68 13.97
C PHE A 368 -8.41 -8.94 14.74
N ARG A 369 -8.26 -10.10 14.10
CA ARG A 369 -8.55 -11.41 14.69
C ARG A 369 -7.28 -12.21 14.90
N HIS A 370 -7.37 -13.18 15.79
CA HIS A 370 -6.32 -14.20 15.94
C HIS A 370 -6.30 -15.12 14.72
N LEU A 371 -5.12 -15.56 14.30
CA LEU A 371 -5.01 -16.61 13.29
C LEU A 371 -5.38 -17.96 13.89
N ASP A 372 -6.18 -18.71 13.13
CA ASP A 372 -6.61 -20.07 13.47
C ASP A 372 -7.24 -20.18 14.87
N GLY A 373 -8.08 -19.20 15.19
CA GLY A 373 -8.51 -18.94 16.56
C GLY A 373 -9.78 -18.14 16.65
N ALA A 374 -10.29 -18.04 17.88
CA ALA A 374 -11.28 -17.05 18.28
C ALA A 374 -10.58 -15.86 18.96
N GLY A 375 -11.26 -14.73 19.00
CA GLY A 375 -10.83 -13.53 19.70
C GLY A 375 -10.47 -12.37 18.77
N THR A 376 -10.53 -11.18 19.36
CA THR A 376 -10.09 -9.94 18.73
C THR A 376 -8.75 -9.50 19.32
N PHE A 377 -8.00 -8.70 18.57
CA PHE A 377 -6.69 -8.21 18.98
C PHE A 377 -6.58 -6.69 18.80
N ASN A 378 -6.15 -6.01 19.86
CA ASN A 378 -5.84 -4.59 19.83
C ASN A 378 -4.33 -4.38 19.62
N GLY A 379 -3.96 -4.01 18.39
CA GLY A 379 -2.56 -3.74 18.03
C GLY A 379 -1.90 -2.57 18.74
N ALA A 380 -2.68 -1.60 19.26
CA ALA A 380 -2.11 -0.48 20.01
C ALA A 380 -1.66 -0.91 21.42
N THR A 381 -2.52 -1.65 22.14
CA THR A 381 -2.25 -2.13 23.50
C THR A 381 -1.55 -3.49 23.54
N GLN A 382 -1.46 -4.19 22.41
CA GLN A 382 -0.93 -5.56 22.29
C GLN A 382 -1.70 -6.58 23.14
N THR A 383 -3.03 -6.40 23.25
CA THR A 383 -3.89 -7.25 24.08
C THR A 383 -4.94 -7.99 23.26
N SER A 384 -5.20 -9.23 23.63
CA SER A 384 -6.28 -10.06 23.10
C SER A 384 -7.57 -9.90 23.92
N SER A 385 -8.72 -10.15 23.32
CA SER A 385 -10.00 -10.26 24.03
C SER A 385 -9.99 -11.43 25.03
N ALA A 386 -10.85 -11.38 26.04
CA ALA A 386 -11.03 -12.50 26.97
C ALA A 386 -11.42 -13.79 26.22
N GLY A 387 -10.84 -14.91 26.62
CA GLY A 387 -11.11 -16.22 26.02
C GLY A 387 -10.55 -16.43 24.60
N ALA A 388 -9.70 -15.53 24.11
CA ALA A 388 -9.08 -15.68 22.79
C ALA A 388 -8.23 -16.96 22.68
N THR A 389 -8.28 -17.60 21.51
CA THR A 389 -7.50 -18.80 21.16
C THR A 389 -6.66 -18.53 19.90
N GLY A 390 -5.90 -19.50 19.41
CA GLY A 390 -5.04 -19.32 18.24
C GLY A 390 -3.88 -18.36 18.48
N ILE A 391 -3.41 -17.68 17.42
CA ILE A 391 -2.19 -16.87 17.45
C ILE A 391 -2.51 -15.40 17.19
N ALA A 392 -2.28 -14.54 18.19
CA ALA A 392 -2.43 -13.09 18.05
C ALA A 392 -1.37 -12.50 17.09
N PRO A 393 -1.74 -11.52 16.23
CA PRO A 393 -0.79 -10.69 15.47
C PRO A 393 -0.05 -9.71 16.40
N SER A 394 0.69 -10.23 17.39
CA SER A 394 1.43 -9.43 18.35
C SER A 394 2.90 -9.31 17.98
N LYS A 395 3.51 -8.19 18.37
CA LYS A 395 4.96 -7.96 18.29
C LYS A 395 5.74 -9.11 18.96
N ALA A 396 5.27 -9.59 20.11
CA ALA A 396 5.89 -10.71 20.80
C ALA A 396 5.87 -12.01 19.97
N ASN A 397 4.74 -12.32 19.32
CA ASN A 397 4.64 -13.49 18.45
C ASN A 397 5.45 -13.33 17.17
N LEU A 398 5.52 -12.12 16.60
CA LEU A 398 6.37 -11.81 15.45
C LEU A 398 7.85 -12.07 15.76
N LEU A 399 8.36 -11.47 16.85
CA LEU A 399 9.77 -11.59 17.23
C LEU A 399 10.16 -13.03 17.58
N ALA A 400 9.21 -13.81 18.10
CA ALA A 400 9.36 -15.22 18.43
C ALA A 400 9.12 -16.18 17.24
N GLY A 401 8.77 -15.68 16.06
CA GLY A 401 8.47 -16.51 14.88
C GLY A 401 7.19 -17.35 15.01
N LYS A 402 6.30 -17.01 15.96
CA LYS A 402 5.03 -17.71 16.19
C LYS A 402 3.92 -17.24 15.26
N TYR A 403 3.99 -15.99 14.80
CA TYR A 403 3.03 -15.43 13.85
C TYR A 403 3.64 -15.43 12.44
N ASP A 404 3.10 -16.28 11.56
CA ASP A 404 3.67 -16.61 10.26
C ASP A 404 3.03 -15.85 9.09
N PHE A 405 1.88 -15.19 9.28
CA PHE A 405 1.30 -14.25 8.31
C PHE A 405 2.03 -12.90 8.35
N VAL A 406 3.32 -12.97 8.09
CA VAL A 406 4.26 -11.85 8.05
C VAL A 406 4.90 -11.83 6.68
N VAL A 407 5.05 -10.64 6.11
CA VAL A 407 5.78 -10.44 4.86
C VAL A 407 6.95 -9.48 5.09
N GLU A 408 7.95 -9.57 4.22
CA GLU A 408 9.12 -8.71 4.28
C GLU A 408 8.96 -7.58 3.28
N LEU A 409 8.73 -6.37 3.80
CA LEU A 409 8.67 -5.18 2.97
C LEU A 409 9.99 -5.05 2.23
N SER A 410 9.91 -4.85 0.92
CA SER A 410 11.07 -4.83 0.05
C SER A 410 11.30 -3.46 -0.57
N MET A 411 12.57 -3.12 -0.76
CA MET A 411 12.99 -2.00 -1.57
C MET A 411 13.92 -2.51 -2.67
N GLN A 412 13.65 -2.12 -3.90
CA GLN A 412 14.32 -2.66 -5.07
C GLN A 412 14.78 -1.54 -6.01
N ALA A 413 15.95 -1.71 -6.59
CA ALA A 413 16.49 -0.79 -7.59
C ALA A 413 17.15 -1.58 -8.72
N ARG A 414 17.27 -0.96 -9.90
CA ARG A 414 17.94 -1.58 -11.04
C ARG A 414 19.44 -1.77 -10.77
N ASN A 415 19.94 -2.98 -11.06
CA ASN A 415 21.34 -3.39 -10.96
C ASN A 415 22.05 -3.43 -12.34
N ALA A 416 21.29 -3.33 -13.43
CA ALA A 416 21.76 -3.29 -14.80
C ALA A 416 21.07 -2.15 -15.56
N ALA A 417 21.63 -1.79 -16.72
CA ALA A 417 20.99 -0.85 -17.62
C ALA A 417 19.78 -1.51 -18.30
N VAL A 418 18.70 -0.75 -18.46
CA VAL A 418 17.45 -1.22 -19.07
C VAL A 418 17.04 -0.24 -20.17
N THR A 419 16.72 -0.75 -21.35
CA THR A 419 16.09 0.04 -22.41
C THR A 419 14.59 -0.13 -22.30
N ASN A 420 13.86 0.95 -22.03
CA ASN A 420 12.40 0.90 -21.86
C ASN A 420 11.67 0.94 -23.21
N VAL A 421 10.34 0.79 -23.17
CA VAL A 421 9.46 0.83 -24.36
C VAL A 421 9.48 2.17 -25.10
N ASN A 422 9.89 3.26 -24.44
CA ASN A 422 10.04 4.59 -25.04
C ASN A 422 11.41 4.78 -25.72
N GLY A 423 12.32 3.80 -25.62
CA GLY A 423 13.68 3.84 -26.15
C GLY A 423 14.71 4.49 -25.21
N ASP A 424 14.34 4.82 -23.97
CA ASP A 424 15.29 5.37 -22.99
C ASP A 424 16.23 4.28 -22.50
N VAL A 425 17.54 4.54 -22.55
CA VAL A 425 18.54 3.69 -21.90
C VAL A 425 18.75 4.21 -20.47
N VAL A 426 18.16 3.52 -19.50
CA VAL A 426 18.21 3.90 -18.10
C VAL A 426 19.28 3.08 -17.38
N ALA A 427 20.31 3.77 -16.91
CA ALA A 427 21.41 3.17 -16.16
C ALA A 427 20.96 2.65 -14.77
N PRO A 428 21.70 1.70 -14.17
CA PRO A 428 21.44 1.28 -12.79
C PRO A 428 21.68 2.43 -11.82
N ILE A 429 21.02 2.42 -10.66
CA ILE A 429 21.09 3.54 -9.69
C ILE A 429 22.53 3.81 -9.22
N THR A 430 23.40 2.80 -9.28
CA THR A 430 24.82 2.87 -8.89
C THR A 430 25.65 3.85 -9.74
N THR A 431 25.18 4.26 -10.91
CA THR A 431 25.89 5.23 -11.76
C THR A 431 25.73 6.68 -11.29
N ASP A 432 24.69 7.00 -10.51
CA ASP A 432 24.54 8.31 -9.85
C ASP A 432 24.88 8.18 -8.36
N SER A 433 26.05 8.69 -7.97
CA SER A 433 26.55 8.55 -6.60
C SER A 433 25.62 9.16 -5.55
N VAL A 434 24.97 10.29 -5.86
CA VAL A 434 24.06 10.95 -4.91
C VAL A 434 22.80 10.12 -4.74
N LYS A 435 22.19 9.67 -5.85
CA LYS A 435 20.97 8.83 -5.79
C LYS A 435 21.24 7.50 -5.11
N ASN A 436 22.36 6.84 -5.43
CA ASN A 436 22.75 5.58 -4.81
C ASN A 436 22.99 5.74 -3.31
N SER A 437 23.72 6.77 -2.88
CA SER A 437 23.95 7.05 -1.46
C SER A 437 22.67 7.38 -0.71
N PHE A 438 21.78 8.19 -1.31
CA PHE A 438 20.47 8.47 -0.74
C PHE A 438 19.65 7.19 -0.60
N TYR A 439 19.54 6.38 -1.67
CA TYR A 439 18.84 5.10 -1.65
C TYR A 439 19.36 4.16 -0.56
N ASN A 440 20.69 3.98 -0.45
CA ASN A 440 21.27 3.08 0.54
C ASN A 440 21.00 3.52 1.99
N GLU A 441 21.11 4.82 2.28
CA GLU A 441 20.78 5.34 3.60
C GLU A 441 19.26 5.26 3.87
N PHE A 442 18.42 5.50 2.87
CA PHE A 442 16.96 5.36 2.97
C PHE A 442 16.57 3.93 3.32
N VAL A 443 17.10 2.94 2.60
CA VAL A 443 16.93 1.49 2.89
C VAL A 443 17.40 1.13 4.29
N LYS A 444 18.57 1.62 4.69
CA LYS A 444 19.14 1.35 6.02
C LYS A 444 18.24 1.90 7.13
N ARG A 445 17.73 3.12 6.98
CA ARG A 445 16.77 3.71 7.93
C ARG A 445 15.46 2.93 7.96
N ALA A 446 14.98 2.48 6.80
CA ALA A 446 13.77 1.67 6.69
C ALA A 446 13.85 0.31 7.40
N GLY A 447 15.05 -0.27 7.53
CA GLY A 447 15.26 -1.51 8.30
C GLY A 447 15.69 -1.31 9.75
N SER A 448 15.99 -0.08 10.17
CA SER A 448 16.52 0.21 11.50
C SER A 448 15.43 0.22 12.57
N THR A 449 15.76 -0.36 13.72
CA THR A 449 14.94 -0.40 14.94
C THR A 449 14.53 0.98 15.44
N LYS A 450 15.31 2.02 15.12
CA LYS A 450 15.01 3.41 15.46
C LYS A 450 13.73 3.90 14.77
N TYR A 451 13.52 3.55 13.50
CA TYR A 451 12.39 4.03 12.71
C TYR A 451 11.23 3.03 12.67
N THR A 452 11.51 1.72 12.74
CA THR A 452 10.47 0.68 12.74
C THR A 452 9.91 0.39 14.13
N GLY A 453 10.71 0.58 15.19
CA GLY A 453 10.37 0.21 16.56
C GLY A 453 10.43 1.36 17.57
N ASN A 454 10.72 2.58 17.12
CA ASN A 454 10.91 3.77 17.97
C ASN A 454 11.99 3.59 19.05
N GLU A 455 13.00 2.75 18.79
CA GLU A 455 14.07 2.50 19.75
C GLU A 455 14.83 3.79 20.09
N GLY A 456 14.93 4.10 21.39
CA GLY A 456 15.68 5.25 21.90
C GLY A 456 15.05 6.61 21.60
N VAL A 457 13.81 6.66 21.11
CA VAL A 457 13.10 7.91 20.80
C VAL A 457 12.19 8.26 21.98
N ALA A 458 12.58 9.27 22.78
CA ALA A 458 11.73 9.79 23.86
C ALA A 458 10.68 10.80 23.35
N VAL A 459 11.01 11.68 22.40
CA VAL A 459 10.05 12.64 21.79
C VAL A 459 10.65 13.18 20.47
N ALA A 460 9.97 13.00 19.33
CA ALA A 460 10.14 13.72 18.05
C ALA A 460 11.54 13.71 17.35
N PRO A 461 11.62 13.97 16.02
CA PRO A 461 10.53 14.18 15.07
C PRO A 461 10.06 12.93 14.29
N PHE A 462 10.70 11.76 14.44
CA PHE A 462 10.52 10.65 13.47
C PHE A 462 10.06 9.27 14.01
N PRO A 463 9.26 9.14 15.09
CA PRO A 463 8.73 7.83 15.47
C PRO A 463 7.60 7.40 14.52
N THR A 464 7.58 6.14 14.11
CA THR A 464 6.37 5.57 13.49
C THR A 464 5.22 5.61 14.50
N THR A 465 4.01 5.93 14.04
CA THR A 465 2.81 5.92 14.88
C THR A 465 2.31 4.52 15.21
N VAL A 466 2.91 3.49 14.57
CA VAL A 466 2.50 2.10 14.66
C VAL A 466 3.66 1.12 14.93
N PRO A 467 4.51 1.33 15.95
CA PRO A 467 5.73 0.56 16.18
C PRO A 467 5.51 -0.94 16.48
N ASN A 468 4.29 -1.29 16.87
CA ASN A 468 3.92 -2.67 17.18
C ASN A 468 3.64 -3.52 15.94
N ALA A 469 3.52 -2.92 14.76
CA ALA A 469 3.21 -3.63 13.52
C ALA A 469 4.41 -4.28 12.84
N PHE A 470 5.62 -3.80 13.16
CA PHE A 470 6.84 -4.14 12.43
C PHE A 470 7.83 -4.92 13.27
N ALA A 471 8.84 -5.52 12.65
CA ALA A 471 10.11 -5.85 13.30
C ALA A 471 11.26 -5.57 12.34
N SER A 472 12.40 -5.14 12.89
CA SER A 472 13.64 -5.08 12.11
C SER A 472 14.13 -6.48 11.79
N LEU A 473 14.71 -6.64 10.60
CA LEU A 473 15.31 -7.90 10.19
C LEU A 473 16.69 -8.10 10.84
N PRO A 474 17.11 -9.36 11.07
CA PRO A 474 18.42 -9.69 11.63
C PRO A 474 19.60 -9.04 10.91
N GLN A 475 19.52 -8.78 9.60
CA GLN A 475 20.61 -8.14 8.86
C GLN A 475 20.85 -6.66 9.20
N TYR A 476 19.91 -5.98 9.89
CA TYR A 476 20.04 -4.56 10.24
C TYR A 476 20.43 -4.34 11.70
N ALA A 477 20.19 -5.31 12.57
CA ALA A 477 20.50 -5.23 13.99
C ALA A 477 20.54 -6.63 14.62
N SER A 478 21.28 -6.78 15.71
CA SER A 478 21.36 -8.05 16.44
C SER A 478 20.15 -8.24 17.37
N TYR A 479 19.44 -9.37 17.23
CA TYR A 479 18.35 -9.72 18.14
C TYR A 479 18.85 -10.07 19.55
N ALA A 480 20.14 -10.36 19.72
CA ALA A 480 20.73 -10.60 21.04
C ALA A 480 20.81 -9.30 21.85
N THR A 481 21.14 -8.18 21.20
CA THR A 481 21.25 -6.86 21.86
C THR A 481 19.94 -6.09 21.85
N LYS A 482 19.05 -6.36 20.88
CA LYS A 482 17.76 -5.65 20.69
C LYS A 482 16.57 -6.60 20.56
N PRO A 483 16.34 -7.52 21.52
CA PRO A 483 15.33 -8.58 21.40
C PRO A 483 13.88 -8.07 21.33
N ALA A 484 13.62 -6.82 21.73
CA ALA A 484 12.29 -6.20 21.68
C ALA A 484 11.92 -5.62 20.29
N TYR A 485 12.88 -5.54 19.37
CA TYR A 485 12.70 -4.82 18.09
C TYR A 485 13.10 -5.65 16.87
N VAL A 486 14.01 -6.61 17.03
CA VAL A 486 14.58 -7.39 15.94
C VAL A 486 14.02 -8.81 15.97
N SER A 487 13.47 -9.24 14.84
CA SER A 487 12.99 -10.61 14.69
C SER A 487 14.16 -11.59 14.73
N LYS A 488 13.94 -12.77 15.33
CA LYS A 488 14.91 -13.88 15.24
C LYS A 488 14.87 -14.58 13.89
N PHE A 489 13.79 -14.37 13.14
CA PHE A 489 13.45 -15.12 11.94
C PHE A 489 13.31 -14.19 10.74
N SER A 490 13.72 -14.66 9.57
CA SER A 490 13.50 -13.96 8.30
C SER A 490 13.40 -14.97 7.16
N ARG A 491 12.82 -14.53 6.05
CA ARG A 491 12.79 -15.25 4.78
C ARG A 491 13.84 -14.73 3.80
N ASN A 492 14.62 -13.74 4.18
CA ASN A 492 15.65 -13.09 3.37
C ASN A 492 15.14 -12.64 1.99
N GLY A 493 13.92 -12.10 1.94
CA GLY A 493 13.29 -11.61 0.72
C GLY A 493 12.77 -12.72 -0.21
N ASN A 494 12.48 -13.90 0.33
CA ASN A 494 11.84 -15.02 -0.37
C ASN A 494 10.64 -15.54 0.41
N THR A 495 9.46 -14.92 0.26
CA THR A 495 8.23 -15.29 0.96
C THR A 495 7.77 -16.72 0.67
N CYS A 496 8.14 -17.28 -0.48
CA CYS A 496 7.91 -18.70 -0.78
C CYS A 496 8.77 -19.66 0.05
N ALA A 497 9.76 -19.19 0.81
CA ALA A 497 10.54 -19.99 1.75
C ALA A 497 9.96 -19.95 3.18
N PRO A 498 10.19 -20.99 4.00
CA PRO A 498 9.87 -20.93 5.42
C PRO A 498 10.70 -19.83 6.13
N LEU A 499 10.19 -19.33 7.24
CA LEU A 499 10.96 -18.47 8.14
C LEU A 499 12.15 -19.25 8.70
N VAL A 500 13.37 -18.74 8.52
CA VAL A 500 14.59 -19.35 9.06
C VAL A 500 15.15 -18.49 10.19
N SER A 501 15.69 -19.15 11.22
CA SER A 501 16.40 -18.45 12.32
C SER A 501 17.73 -17.94 11.80
N PHE A 502 18.07 -16.70 12.12
CA PHE A 502 19.37 -16.13 11.78
C PHE A 502 20.33 -16.26 12.97
N PRO A 503 21.65 -16.44 12.73
CA PRO A 503 22.64 -16.27 13.77
C PRO A 503 22.64 -14.82 14.25
N ALA A 504 22.94 -14.59 15.53
CA ALA A 504 23.10 -13.23 16.04
C ALA A 504 24.27 -12.54 15.33
N LEU A 505 24.03 -11.33 14.82
CA LEU A 505 25.09 -10.40 14.37
C LEU A 505 25.98 -9.96 15.53
#